data_AF-A0A1E5WEF1-F1
#
_entry.id   AF-A0A1E5WEF1-F1
#
_cell.length_a   1.000
_cell.length_b   1.000
_cell.length_c   1.000
_cell.angle_alpha   90.00
_cell.angle_beta   90.00
_cell.angle_gamma   90.00
#
_symmetry.space_group_name_H-M   'P 1'
#
loop_
_entity.id
_entity.type
_entity.pdbx_description
1 polymer ?
#
loop_
_entity_poly.entity_id
_entity_poly.type
_entity_poly.pdbx_seq_one_letter_code
_entity_poly.pdbx_strand_id
1 'polypeptide(L)' 'MVVESSALAVQLKSQVFEVRVTPAGEGASCVVSVTMEYEGLDGAPLAPEDQAKLVQGYLDLIKRVEEYLIAHPGEFA' A
#
# COMPACT_ATOMS: atom_id res chain seq x y z
N MET A 1 3.29 -2.16 17.91
CA MET A 1 2.25 -2.37 16.88
C MET A 1 2.39 -3.80 16.41
N VAL A 2 1.47 -4.68 16.80
CA VAL A 2 1.39 -6.03 16.22
C VAL A 2 0.56 -5.87 14.96
N VAL A 3 1.17 -6.01 13.79
CA VAL A 3 0.40 -6.18 12.56
C VAL A 3 -0.09 -7.62 12.61
N GLU A 4 -1.39 -7.81 12.85
CA GLU A 4 -1.98 -9.13 12.64
C GLU A 4 -1.69 -9.53 11.20
N SER A 5 -0.94 -10.62 11.04
CA SER A 5 -0.62 -11.16 9.73
C SER A 5 -1.95 -11.52 9.07
N SER A 6 -2.30 -10.80 8.02
CA SER A 6 -3.46 -11.17 7.22
C SER A 6 -3.26 -12.61 6.71
N ALA A 7 -4.35 -13.33 6.46
CA ALA A 7 -4.26 -14.66 5.84
C ALA A 7 -3.49 -14.65 4.50
N LEU A 8 -3.27 -13.48 3.91
CA LEU A 8 -2.43 -13.27 2.73
C LEU A 8 -0.95 -13.11 3.09
N ALA A 9 -0.62 -12.41 4.18
CA ALA A 9 0.77 -12.21 4.59
C ALA A 9 1.47 -13.52 4.98
N VAL A 10 0.72 -14.53 5.47
CA VAL A 10 1.27 -15.88 5.72
C VAL A 10 1.59 -16.68 4.45
N GLN A 11 1.07 -16.26 3.29
CA GLN A 11 1.32 -16.89 2.00
C GLN A 11 2.53 -16.29 1.27
N LEU A 12 3.17 -15.28 1.85
CA LEU A 12 4.30 -14.56 1.26
C LEU A 12 5.60 -14.92 1.97
N LYS A 13 6.62 -15.29 1.21
CA LYS A 13 8.00 -15.44 1.69
C LYS A 13 8.68 -14.07 1.82
N SER A 14 8.43 -13.18 0.87
CA SER A 14 8.93 -11.81 0.89
C SER A 14 7.95 -10.87 0.19
N GLN A 15 8.00 -9.59 0.55
CA GLN A 15 7.26 -8.52 -0.11
C GLN A 15 8.09 -7.23 -0.10
N VAL A 16 7.99 -6.47 -1.18
CA VAL A 16 8.54 -5.12 -1.33
C VAL A 16 7.41 -4.22 -1.81
N PHE A 17 7.25 -3.10 -1.12
CA PHE A 17 6.24 -2.10 -1.40
C PHE A 17 6.92 -0.77 -1.69
N GLU A 18 6.89 -0.34 -2.95
CA GLU A 18 7.40 0.96 -3.36
C GLU A 18 6.23 1.93 -3.55
N VAL A 19 6.34 3.09 -2.92
CA VAL A 19 5.41 4.21 -3.08
C VAL A 19 6.14 5.38 -3.69
N ARG A 20 5.60 5.91 -4.77
CA ARG A 20 6.07 7.12 -5.41
C ARG A 20 4.98 8.17 -5.40
N VAL A 21 5.26 9.31 -4.78
CA VAL A 21 4.36 10.46 -4.76
C VAL A 21 4.91 11.50 -5.72
N THR A 22 4.11 11.92 -6.70
CA THR A 22 4.48 12.97 -7.66
C THR A 22 3.45 14.09 -7.64
N PRO A 23 3.85 15.36 -7.80
CA PRO A 23 2.89 16.46 -7.98
C PRO A 23 1.98 16.21 -9.19
N ALA A 24 0.69 16.53 -9.07
CA ALA A 24 -0.29 16.31 -10.13
C ALA A 24 -0.49 17.53 -11.06
N GLY A 25 0.47 18.47 -11.09
CA GLY A 25 0.41 19.71 -11.86
C GLY A 25 0.44 20.96 -10.96
N GLU A 26 -0.20 22.04 -11.40
CA GLU A 26 -0.35 23.26 -10.58
C GLU A 26 -1.45 23.06 -9.53
N GLY A 27 -1.08 23.01 -8.25
CA GLY A 27 -2.02 22.89 -7.13
C GLY A 27 -1.49 22.05 -5.97
N ALA A 28 -2.33 21.84 -4.95
CA ALA A 28 -2.02 21.03 -3.76
C ALA A 28 -2.42 19.55 -3.93
N SER A 29 -2.35 19.01 -5.15
CA SER A 29 -2.71 17.62 -5.47
C SER A 29 -1.49 16.80 -5.87
N CYS A 30 -1.56 15.50 -5.59
CA CYS A 30 -0.51 14.55 -5.94
C CYS A 30 -1.09 13.29 -6.59
N VAL A 31 -0.25 12.58 -7.32
CA VAL A 31 -0.49 11.23 -7.80
C VAL A 31 0.39 10.30 -7.00
N VAL A 32 -0.22 9.28 -6.39
CA VAL A 32 0.49 8.21 -5.69
C VAL A 32 0.52 6.98 -6.60
N SER A 33 1.73 6.58 -7.01
CA SER A 33 1.97 5.33 -7.74
C SER A 33 2.48 4.29 -6.77
N VAL A 34 1.92 3.08 -6.86
CA VAL A 34 2.23 1.96 -5.98
C VAL A 34 2.73 0.80 -6.83
N THR A 35 3.92 0.31 -6.49
CA THR A 35 4.49 -0.91 -7.07
C THR A 35 4.66 -1.93 -5.96
N MET A 36 4.29 -3.17 -6.26
CA MET A 36 4.40 -4.27 -5.31
C MET A 36 5.07 -5.46 -5.96
N GLU A 37 6.14 -5.91 -5.34
CA GLU A 37 6.84 -7.13 -5.69
C GLU A 37 6.72 -8.10 -4.52
N TYR A 38 6.48 -9.38 -4.80
CA TYR A 38 6.35 -10.38 -3.76
C TYR A 38 6.83 -11.74 -4.26
N GLU A 39 7.27 -12.57 -3.31
CA GLU A 39 7.57 -13.98 -3.53
C GLU A 39 6.59 -14.81 -2.70
N GLY A 40 5.82 -15.70 -3.33
CA GLY A 40 4.94 -16.62 -2.61
C GLY A 40 5.74 -17.64 -1.81
N LEU A 41 5.16 -18.15 -0.72
CA LEU A 41 5.83 -19.04 0.23
C LEU A 41 6.41 -20.29 -0.45
N ASP A 42 5.64 -20.86 -1.37
CA ASP A 42 6.00 -22.07 -2.12
C ASP A 42 6.72 -21.74 -3.46
N GLY A 43 7.11 -20.48 -3.67
CA GLY A 43 7.66 -19.99 -4.94
C GLY A 43 6.63 -19.81 -6.05
N ALA A 44 5.36 -20.12 -5.80
CA ALA A 44 4.25 -19.89 -6.72
C ALA A 44 3.64 -18.48 -6.54
N PRO A 45 3.13 -17.84 -7.60
CA PRO A 45 2.39 -16.59 -7.48
C PRO A 45 1.08 -16.79 -6.69
N LEU A 46 0.60 -15.73 -6.04
CA LEU A 46 -0.71 -15.76 -5.38
C LEU A 46 -1.83 -15.93 -6.41
N ALA A 47 -2.99 -16.42 -5.96
CA ALA A 47 -4.20 -16.41 -6.79
C ALA A 47 -4.54 -14.96 -7.20
N PRO A 48 -5.08 -14.72 -8.41
CA PRO A 48 -5.37 -13.36 -8.89
C PRO A 48 -6.26 -12.53 -7.95
N GLU A 49 -7.23 -13.17 -7.30
CA GLU A 49 -8.10 -12.53 -6.31
C GLU A 49 -7.32 -12.05 -5.08
N ASP A 50 -6.31 -12.79 -4.67
CA ASP A 50 -5.48 -12.51 -3.51
C ASP A 50 -4.42 -11.47 -3.82
N GLN A 51 -3.91 -11.43 -5.07
CA GLN A 51 -3.10 -10.32 -5.57
C GLN A 51 -3.88 -9.00 -5.52
N ALA A 52 -5.14 -9.01 -5.97
CA ALA A 52 -5.99 -7.82 -5.94
C ALA A 52 -6.29 -7.36 -4.51
N LYS A 53 -6.60 -8.28 -3.59
CA LYS A 53 -6.80 -7.97 -2.16
C LYS A 53 -5.54 -7.40 -1.52
N LEU A 54 -4.37 -7.95 -1.85
CA LEU A 54 -3.09 -7.46 -1.34
C LEU A 54 -2.87 -6.01 -1.75
N VAL A 55 -2.98 -5.69 -3.04
CA VAL A 55 -2.84 -4.31 -3.55
C VAL A 55 -3.89 -3.38 -2.94
N GLN A 56 -5.15 -3.81 -2.86
CA GLN A 56 -6.23 -3.00 -2.29
C GLN A 56 -5.97 -2.63 -0.83
N GLY A 57 -5.46 -3.55 -0.02
CA GLY A 57 -5.16 -3.28 1.39
C GLY A 57 -4.15 -2.15 1.59
N TYR A 58 -3.13 -2.05 0.73
CA TYR A 58 -2.17 -0.94 0.77
C TYR A 58 -2.74 0.37 0.25
N LEU A 59 -3.59 0.33 -0.78
CA LEU A 59 -4.31 1.52 -1.23
C LEU A 59 -5.25 2.07 -0.15
N ASP A 60 -5.93 1.20 0.59
CA ASP A 60 -6.77 1.59 1.72
C ASP A 60 -5.94 2.20 2.85
N LEU A 61 -4.74 1.68 3.12
CA LEU A 61 -3.80 2.29 4.08
C LEU A 61 -3.39 3.69 3.64
N ILE A 62 -3.00 3.89 2.37
CA ILE A 62 -2.61 5.20 1.83
C ILE A 62 -3.76 6.20 1.97
N LYS A 63 -5.00 5.79 1.64
CA LYS A 63 -6.18 6.65 1.78
C LYS A 63 -6.45 7.07 3.21
N ARG A 64 -6.29 6.16 4.19
CA ARG A 64 -6.43 6.52 5.61
C ARG A 64 -5.39 7.53 6.07
N VAL A 65 -4.15 7.41 5.58
CA VAL A 65 -3.11 8.41 5.84
C VAL A 65 -3.47 9.74 5.20
N GLU A 66 -3.94 9.74 3.95
CA GLU A 66 -4.42 10.95 3.26
C GLU A 66 -5.54 11.64 4.03
N GLU A 67 -6.58 10.90 4.44
CA GLU A 67 -7.70 11.41 5.24
C GLU A 67 -7.22 12.06 6.54
N TYR A 68 -6.27 11.43 7.24
CA TYR A 68 -5.69 11.98 8.46
C TYR A 68 -4.92 13.29 8.18
N LEU A 69 -4.06 13.31 7.17
CA LEU A 69 -3.27 14.50 6.82
C LEU A 69 -4.17 15.69 6.42
N ILE A 70 -5.28 15.43 5.72
CA ILE A 70 -6.28 16.44 5.39
C ILE A 70 -6.96 16.99 6.66
N ALA A 71 -7.28 16.13 7.62
CA ALA A 71 -7.88 16.55 8.89
C ALA A 71 -6.92 17.31 9.81
N HIS A 72 -5.60 17.12 9.63
CA HIS A 72 -4.55 17.67 10.48
C HIS A 72 -3.46 18.44 9.68
N PRO A 73 -3.81 19.55 8.99
CA PRO A 73 -2.98 20.18 7.95
C PRO A 73 -1.71 20.93 8.44
N GLY A 74 -1.18 20.63 9.62
CA GLY A 74 0.05 21.23 10.15
C GLY A 74 0.84 20.33 11.09
N GLU A 75 0.40 19.07 11.29
CA GLU A 75 1.08 18.14 12.19
C GLU A 75 2.42 17.62 11.61
N PHE A 76 2.54 17.61 10.28
CA PHE A 76 3.70 17.08 9.54
C PHE A 76 4.25 18.07 8.50
N ALA A 77 4.00 19.37 8.68
CA ALA A 77 4.46 20.45 7.80
C ALA A 77 5.88 20.93 8.14
#